data_AF-A0A4Q2TDJ4-F1
#
_entry.id   AF-A0A4Q2TDJ4-F1
#
_cell.length_a   1.000
_cell.length_b   1.000
_cell.length_c   1.000
_cell.angle_alpha   90.00
_cell.angle_beta   90.00
_cell.angle_gamma   90.00
#
_symmetry.space_group_name_H-M   'P 1'
#
loop_
_entity.id
_entity.type
_entity.pdbx_description
1 polymer ?
#
loop_
_entity_poly.entity_id
_entity_poly.type
_entity_poly.pdbx_seq_one_letter_code
_entity_poly.pdbx_strand_id
1 'polypeptide(L)'
;MARTKTFSLGETYDGILADLVRSGRFGTETEAVQAGIRMLADYELNLRSLRQEISAADAEIAAGRGKEYATGAAILEDVMNEG
;
A
#
# COMPACT_ATOMS: atom_id res chain seq x y z
N MET A 1 2.12 23.29 -13.46
CA MET A 1 2.25 24.19 -12.29
C MET A 1 1.54 23.56 -11.11
N ALA A 2 2.18 23.48 -9.94
CA ALA A 2 1.53 22.99 -8.73
C ALA A 2 0.46 24.01 -8.27
N ARG A 3 -0.73 23.54 -7.92
CA ARG A 3 -1.82 24.41 -7.44
C ARG A 3 -1.85 24.36 -5.92
N THR A 4 -1.71 25.52 -5.28
CA THR A 4 -1.87 25.65 -3.83
C THR A 4 -3.31 25.29 -3.43
N LYS A 5 -3.42 24.42 -2.43
CA LYS A 5 -4.69 24.08 -1.79
C LYS A 5 -4.60 24.46 -0.31
N THR A 6 -5.60 25.19 0.17
CA THR A 6 -5.73 25.55 1.59
C THR A 6 -6.76 24.63 2.21
N PHE A 7 -6.43 24.05 3.36
CA PHE A 7 -7.32 23.23 4.17
C PHE A 7 -7.01 23.50 5.63
N SER A 8 -8.00 23.37 6.49
CA SER A 8 -7.82 23.47 7.94
C SER A 8 -7.61 22.07 8.51
N LEU A 9 -6.63 21.94 9.40
CA LEU A 9 -6.43 20.75 10.21
C LEU A 9 -7.01 20.99 11.61
N GLY A 10 -7.24 19.92 12.36
CA GLY A 10 -7.63 20.01 13.76
C GLY A 10 -6.41 20.13 14.68
N GLU A 11 -6.60 20.67 15.90
CA GLU A 11 -5.53 20.95 16.87
C GLU A 11 -4.58 19.76 17.11
N THR A 12 -5.11 18.53 17.12
CA THR A 12 -4.31 17.30 17.26
C THR A 12 -3.27 17.16 16.16
N TYR A 13 -3.64 17.43 14.91
CA TYR A 13 -2.74 17.32 13.77
C TYR A 13 -1.72 18.47 13.74
N ASP A 14 -2.13 19.66 14.16
CA ASP A 14 -1.22 20.81 14.27
C ASP A 14 -0.11 20.51 15.29
N GLY A 15 -0.44 19.93 16.45
CA GLY A 15 0.54 19.49 17.44
C GLY A 15 1.52 18.46 16.87
N ILE A 16 1.01 17.46 16.14
CA ILE A 16 1.85 16.45 15.49
C ILE A 16 2.80 17.07 14.46
N LEU A 17 2.30 17.98 13.60
CA LEU A 17 3.11 18.63 12.58
C LEU A 17 4.18 19.54 13.19
N ALA A 18 3.83 20.30 14.23
CA ALA A 18 4.77 21.11 14.97
C ALA A 18 5.88 20.27 15.61
N ASP A 19 5.54 19.11 16.17
CA ASP A 19 6.51 18.16 16.75
C ASP A 19 7.44 17.55 15.70
N LEU A 20 6.89 17.21 14.53
CA LEU A 20 7.65 16.70 13.39
C LEU A 20 8.66 17.71 12.83
N VAL A 21 8.29 18.99 12.80
CA VAL A 21 9.21 20.07 12.40
C VAL A 21 10.22 20.35 13.51
N ARG A 22 9.78 20.47 14.77
CA ARG A 22 10.65 20.76 15.93
C ARG A 22 11.70 19.68 16.16
N SER A 23 11.37 18.41 15.89
CA SER A 23 12.32 17.29 15.94
C SER A 23 13.32 17.28 14.78
N GLY A 24 13.16 18.15 13.78
CA GLY A 24 14.02 18.22 12.59
C GLY A 24 13.74 17.12 11.56
N ARG A 25 12.65 16.35 11.72
CA ARG A 25 12.30 15.28 10.77
C ARG A 25 11.83 15.85 9.43
N PHE A 26 11.22 17.02 9.43
CA PHE A 26 10.84 17.78 8.24
C PHE A 26 11.22 19.25 8.40
N GLY A 27 11.52 19.93 7.29
CA GLY A 27 11.86 21.36 7.32
C GLY A 27 10.62 22.26 7.46
N THR A 28 9.45 21.77 7.04
CA THR A 28 8.17 22.49 7.16
C THR A 28 7.00 21.54 7.37
N GLU A 29 5.89 22.06 7.91
CA GLU A 29 4.64 21.30 8.06
C GLU A 29 4.07 20.89 6.69
N THR A 30 4.21 21.75 5.68
CA THR A 30 3.76 21.46 4.31
C THR A 30 4.51 20.25 3.73
N GLU A 31 5.82 20.16 3.98
CA GLU A 31 6.61 19.01 3.56
C GLU A 31 6.16 17.71 4.25
N ALA A 32 5.88 17.78 5.56
CA ALA A 32 5.37 16.65 6.32
C ALA A 32 4.00 16.17 5.78
N VAL A 33 3.09 17.10 5.47
CA VAL A 33 1.80 16.77 4.84
C VAL A 33 2.01 16.13 3.46
N GLN A 34 2.91 16.67 2.63
CA GLN A 34 3.21 16.08 1.33
C GLN A 34 3.76 14.67 1.45
N ALA A 35 4.64 14.41 2.44
CA ALA A 35 5.14 13.08 2.72
C ALA A 35 4.02 12.12 3.12
N GLY A 36 3.09 12.56 3.97
CA GLY A 36 1.90 11.78 4.34
C GLY A 36 1.01 11.46 3.12
N ILE A 37 0.79 12.42 2.22
CA ILE A 37 0.02 12.20 0.99
C ILE A 37 0.73 11.21 0.05
N ARG A 38 2.06 11.29 -0.09
CA ARG A 38 2.83 10.31 -0.88
C ARG A 38 2.65 8.90 -0.33
N MET A 39 2.78 8.74 0.99
CA MET A 39 2.59 7.44 1.65
C MET A 39 1.17 6.89 1.43
N LEU A 40 0.14 7.74 1.50
CA LEU A 40 -1.23 7.33 1.19
C LEU A 40 -1.40 6.92 -0.28
N ALA A 41 -0.79 7.67 -1.20
CA ALA A 41 -0.84 7.34 -2.63
C ALA A 41 -0.17 6.00 -2.92
N ASP A 42 0.99 5.72 -2.32
CA ASP A 42 1.70 4.45 -2.45
C ASP A 42 0.87 3.28 -1.89
N TYR A 43 0.25 3.47 -0.73
CA TYR A 43 -0.67 2.48 -0.15
C TYR A 43 -1.86 2.18 -1.06
N GLU A 44 -2.52 3.21 -1.61
CA GLU A 44 -3.64 3.06 -2.54
C GLU A 44 -3.23 2.36 -3.83
N LEU A 45 -2.01 2.64 -4.34
CA LEU A 45 -1.48 1.96 -5.52
C LEU A 45 -1.27 0.46 -5.25
N ASN A 46 -0.64 0.12 -4.13
CA ASN A 46 -0.40 -1.27 -3.73
C ASN A 46 -1.71 -2.03 -3.52
N LEU A 47 -2.70 -1.39 -2.88
CA LEU A 47 -4.02 -2.00 -2.67
C LEU A 47 -4.75 -2.25 -3.99
N ARG A 48 -4.62 -1.35 -4.97
CA ARG A 48 -5.18 -1.56 -6.32
C ARG A 48 -4.50 -2.71 -7.05
N SER A 49 -3.17 -2.79 -7.00
CA SER A 49 -2.41 -3.91 -7.61
C SER A 49 -2.85 -5.24 -7.00
N LEU A 50 -2.88 -5.32 -5.67
CA LEU A 50 -3.29 -6.53 -4.97
C LEU A 50 -4.71 -6.98 -5.34
N ARG A 51 -5.66 -6.04 -5.44
CA ARG A 51 -7.03 -6.35 -5.87
C ARG A 51 -7.08 -6.86 -7.31
N GLN A 52 -6.25 -6.30 -8.20
CA GLN A 52 -6.16 -6.77 -9.59
C GLN A 52 -5.56 -8.18 -9.67
N GLU A 53 -4.51 -8.46 -8.90
CA GLU A 53 -3.88 -9.78 -8.83
C GLU A 53 -4.84 -10.84 -8.29
N ILE A 54 -5.57 -10.53 -7.21
CA ILE A 54 -6.60 -11.43 -6.66
C ILE A 54 -7.71 -11.68 -7.70
N SER A 55 -8.22 -10.62 -8.33
CA SER A 55 -9.26 -10.76 -9.35
C SER A 55 -8.78 -11.56 -10.57
N ALA A 56 -7.51 -11.44 -10.94
CA ALA A 56 -6.93 -12.23 -12.00
C ALA A 56 -6.85 -13.71 -11.58
N ALA A 57 -6.33 -13.99 -10.38
CA ALA A 57 -6.26 -15.35 -9.85
C ALA A 57 -7.65 -16.02 -9.75
N ASP A 58 -8.67 -15.29 -9.28
CA ASP A 58 -10.05 -15.79 -9.23
C ASP A 58 -10.57 -16.17 -10.62
N ALA A 59 -10.23 -15.39 -11.66
CA ALA A 59 -10.60 -15.70 -13.03
C ALA A 59 -9.87 -16.95 -13.57
N GLU A 60 -8.59 -17.15 -13.22
CA GLU A 60 -7.84 -18.37 -13.54
C GLU A 60 -8.47 -19.61 -12.89
N ILE A 61 -8.83 -19.50 -11.61
CA ILE A 61 -9.50 -20.58 -10.86
C ILE A 61 -10.86 -20.89 -11.49
N ALA A 62 -11.67 -19.86 -11.78
CA ALA A 62 -12.98 -20.04 -12.41
C ALA A 62 -12.89 -20.66 -13.81
N ALA A 63 -11.78 -20.41 -14.53
CA ALA A 63 -11.50 -21.03 -15.81
C ALA A 63 -10.90 -22.45 -15.70
N GLY A 64 -10.82 -23.01 -14.49
CA GLY A 64 -10.33 -24.37 -14.23
C GLY A 64 -8.81 -24.51 -14.27
N ARG A 65 -8.06 -23.40 -14.20
CA ARG A 65 -6.58 -23.40 -14.17
C ARG A 65 -6.02 -23.40 -12.74
N GLY A 66 -6.87 -23.33 -11.73
CA GLY A 66 -6.48 -23.51 -10.34
C GLY A 66 -6.08 -24.95 -10.04
N LYS A 67 -5.08 -25.13 -9.16
CA LYS A 67 -4.65 -26.45 -8.67
C LYS A 67 -4.90 -26.52 -7.16
N GLU A 68 -5.69 -27.51 -6.75
CA GLU A 68 -5.99 -27.77 -5.35
C GLU A 68 -5.01 -28.78 -4.78
N TYR A 69 -4.55 -28.55 -3.56
CA TYR A 69 -3.64 -29.44 -2.85
C TYR A 69 -4.23 -29.81 -1.50
N ALA A 70 -4.23 -31.10 -1.19
CA ALA A 70 -4.77 -31.60 0.08
C ALA A 70 -3.91 -31.19 1.30
N THR A 71 -2.61 -30.95 1.10
CA THR A 71 -1.68 -30.58 2.18
C THR A 71 -0.62 -29.60 1.69
N GLY A 72 -0.04 -28.82 2.61
CA GLY A 72 1.11 -27.97 2.30
C GLY A 72 2.35 -28.76 1.85
N ALA A 73 2.50 -30.01 2.29
CA ALA A 73 3.59 -30.89 1.83
C ALA A 73 3.45 -31.24 0.34
N ALA A 74 2.22 -31.46 -0.13
CA ALA A 74 1.95 -31.70 -1.55
C ALA A 74 2.26 -30.48 -2.43
N ILE A 75 2.03 -29.26 -1.92
CA ILE A 75 2.44 -28.02 -2.61
C ILE A 75 3.96 -27.95 -2.71
N LEU A 76 4.65 -28.20 -1.58
CA LEU A 76 6.10 -28.14 -1.53
C LEU A 76 6.74 -29.15 -2.49
N GLU A 77 6.25 -30.39 -2.52
CA GLU A 77 6.74 -31.43 -3.41
C GLU A 77 6.58 -31.02 -4.88
N ASP A 78 5.42 -30.46 -5.24
CA ASP A 78 5.15 -30.02 -6.61
C ASP A 78 6.10 -28.90 -7.05
N VAL A 79 6.23 -27.84 -6.23
CA VAL A 79 7.11 -26.69 -6.52
C VAL A 79 8.58 -27.11 -6.62
N MET A 80 9.02 -28.07 -5.79
CA MET A 80 10.40 -28.56 -5.80
C MET A 80 10.70 -29.47 -6.99
N ASN A 81 9.68 -30.09 -7.59
CA ASN A 81 9.81 -31.00 -8.73
C ASN A 81 9.52 -30.33 -10.08
N GLU A 82 9.02 -29.08 -10.12
CA GLU A 82 8.83 -28.27 -11.33
C GLU A 82 10.14 -27.70 -11.95
N GLY A 83 11.30 -28.33 -11.67
CA GLY A 83 12.62 -27.95 -12.19
C GLY A 83 13.02 -28.65 -13.49
#